data_AF-A0A7W3IP50-F1
#
_entry.id   AF-A0A7W3IP50-F1
#
_cell.length_a   1.000
_cell.length_b   1.000
_cell.length_c   1.000
_cell.angle_alpha   90.00
_cell.angle_beta   90.00
_cell.angle_gamma   90.00
#
_symmetry.space_group_name_H-M   'P 1'
#
loop_
_entity.id
_entity.type
_entity.pdbx_description
1 polymer ?
#
loop_
_entity_poly.entity_id
_entity_poly.type
_entity_poly.pdbx_seq_one_letter_code
_entity_poly.pdbx_strand_id
1 'polypeptide(L)'
;MFIRLVLAGRVLLYEPDALILHSHRIDVATLRSQVRSYGSGLSAMITKQLVTDRTSRARILRRTLPGLQHLFSARSPKNARKAAGFPRSLTRAELLGLAGGPFLYLRGRRTARHPARRPAADRPARALVRR
;
A
#
# COMPACT_ATOMS: atom_id res chain seq x y z
N MET A 1 -7.06 6.32 1.26
CA MET A 1 -8.47 6.68 1.51
C MET A 1 -9.01 5.99 2.75
N PHE A 2 -9.00 4.65 2.81
CA PHE A 2 -9.56 3.86 3.92
C PHE A 2 -9.09 4.21 5.33
N ILE A 3 -7.80 4.50 5.54
CA ILE A 3 -7.31 4.93 6.87
C ILE A 3 -8.04 6.17 7.38
N ARG A 4 -8.46 7.10 6.51
CA ARG A 4 -9.24 8.27 6.95
C ARG A 4 -10.60 7.87 7.47
N LEU A 5 -11.24 6.86 6.88
CA LEU A 5 -12.53 6.34 7.33
C LEU A 5 -12.37 5.66 8.70
N VAL A 6 -11.35 4.81 8.85
CA VAL A 6 -11.05 4.12 10.12
C VAL A 6 -10.72 5.12 11.23
N LEU A 7 -9.90 6.14 10.95
CA LEU A 7 -9.56 7.17 11.94
C LEU A 7 -10.76 8.09 12.27
N ALA A 8 -11.73 8.20 11.36
CA ALA A 8 -13.00 8.89 11.61
C ALA A 8 -14.04 8.01 12.33
N GLY A 9 -13.64 6.84 12.84
CA GLY A 9 -14.53 5.93 13.59
C GLY A 9 -15.50 5.13 12.70
N ARG A 10 -15.29 5.11 11.38
CA ARG A 10 -16.12 4.30 10.47
C ARG A 10 -15.60 2.87 10.41
N VAL A 11 -16.50 1.95 10.10
CA VAL A 11 -16.21 0.52 9.99
C VAL A 11 -15.97 0.15 8.52
N LEU A 12 -15.03 -0.76 8.30
CA LEU A 12 -14.85 -1.44 7.02
C LEU A 12 -15.48 -2.82 7.13
N LEU A 13 -16.50 -3.09 6.33
CA LEU A 13 -17.14 -4.39 6.25
C LEU A 13 -16.45 -5.22 5.17
N TYR A 14 -16.21 -6.49 5.46
CA TYR A 14 -15.71 -7.46 4.50
C TYR A 14 -16.89 -8.24 3.95
N GLU A 15 -17.10 -8.14 2.64
CA GLU A 15 -18.17 -8.82 1.92
C GLU A 15 -17.54 -10.00 1.14
N PRO A 16 -17.62 -11.24 1.66
CA PRO A 16 -17.00 -12.40 1.01
C PRO A 16 -17.68 -12.77 -0.31
N ASP A 17 -18.97 -12.46 -0.48
CA ASP A 17 -19.75 -12.78 -1.69
C ASP A 17 -19.52 -11.79 -2.84
N ALA A 18 -18.69 -10.78 -2.63
CA ALA A 18 -18.32 -9.82 -3.67
C ALA A 18 -17.45 -10.49 -4.75
N LEU A 19 -18.00 -10.62 -5.96
CA LEU A 19 -17.26 -11.13 -7.12
C LEU A 19 -16.34 -10.05 -7.69
N ILE A 20 -15.04 -10.36 -7.77
CA ILE A 20 -14.02 -9.46 -8.32
C ILE A 20 -13.19 -10.20 -9.36
N LEU A 21 -13.18 -9.68 -10.59
CA LEU A 21 -12.31 -10.15 -11.66
C LEU A 21 -10.87 -9.72 -11.37
N HIS A 22 -10.00 -10.69 -11.09
CA HIS A 22 -8.57 -10.45 -10.89
C HIS A 22 -7.79 -10.99 -12.08
N SER A 23 -7.01 -10.13 -12.72
CA SER A 23 -6.01 -10.58 -13.70
C SER A 23 -4.81 -11.17 -12.96
N HIS A 24 -4.63 -12.48 -13.04
CA HIS A 24 -3.45 -13.14 -12.49
C HIS A 24 -2.21 -12.77 -13.33
N ARG A 25 -1.17 -12.23 -12.69
CA ARG A 25 0.10 -11.91 -13.37
C ARG A 25 1.11 -13.02 -13.04
N ILE A 26 1.59 -13.72 -14.06
CA ILE A 26 2.37 -14.97 -13.93
C ILE A 26 3.89 -14.70 -13.87
N ASP A 27 4.33 -13.50 -14.25
CA ASP A 27 5.76 -13.19 -14.35
C ASP A 27 6.41 -12.81 -12.99
N VAL A 28 7.56 -13.43 -12.71
CA VAL A 28 8.37 -13.21 -11.50
C VAL A 28 8.90 -11.79 -11.40
N ALA A 29 9.24 -11.15 -12.53
CA ALA A 29 9.69 -9.75 -12.51
C ALA A 29 8.54 -8.81 -12.13
N THR A 30 7.36 -9.06 -12.69
CA THR A 30 6.12 -8.36 -12.34
C THR A 30 5.74 -8.56 -10.87
N LEU A 31 5.87 -9.78 -10.35
CA LEU A 31 5.66 -10.07 -8.94
C LEU A 31 6.63 -9.30 -8.03
N ARG A 32 7.92 -9.25 -8.37
CA ARG A 32 8.91 -8.43 -7.61
C ARG A 32 8.53 -6.95 -7.60
N SER A 33 8.11 -6.41 -8.75
CA SER A 33 7.66 -5.02 -8.86
C SER A 33 6.43 -4.75 -7.99
N GLN A 34 5.47 -5.68 -8.00
CA GLN A 34 4.26 -5.61 -7.18
C GLN A 34 4.59 -5.64 -5.68
N VAL A 35 5.45 -6.57 -5.23
CA VAL A 35 5.90 -6.66 -3.83
C VAL A 35 6.62 -5.39 -3.39
N ARG A 36 7.53 -4.85 -4.21
CA ARG A 36 8.20 -3.57 -3.94
C ARG A 36 7.19 -2.43 -3.84
N SER A 37 6.22 -2.39 -4.75
CA SER A 37 5.18 -1.35 -4.78
C SER A 37 4.33 -1.39 -3.51
N TYR A 38 3.96 -2.57 -3.02
CA TYR A 38 3.27 -2.72 -1.74
C TYR A 38 4.10 -2.20 -0.56
N GLY A 39 5.38 -2.58 -0.49
CA GLY A 39 6.29 -2.08 0.55
C GLY A 39 6.35 -0.55 0.55
N SER A 40 6.52 0.06 -0.62
CA SER A 40 6.60 1.52 -0.75
C SER A 40 5.28 2.23 -0.46
N GLY A 41 4.14 1.68 -0.89
CA GLY A 41 2.82 2.24 -0.63
C GLY A 41 2.49 2.24 0.86
N LEU A 42 2.81 1.14 1.55
CA LEU A 42 2.63 1.01 2.99
C LEU A 42 3.47 2.04 3.76
N SER A 43 4.78 2.09 3.53
CA SER A 43 5.65 3.01 4.27
C SER A 43 5.44 4.48 3.88
N ALA A 44 5.03 4.78 2.65
CA ALA A 44 4.60 6.13 2.27
C ALA A 44 3.34 6.56 3.04
N MET A 45 2.36 5.66 3.20
CA MET A 45 1.11 5.93 3.92
C MET A 45 1.33 6.10 5.43
N ILE A 46 2.01 5.13 6.05
CA ILE A 46 3.11 5.33 7.00
C ILE A 46 3.49 6.77 7.36
N THR A 47 4.52 7.22 6.64
CA THR A 47 5.14 8.54 6.73
C THR A 47 4.13 9.66 6.60
N LYS A 48 3.17 9.58 5.67
CA LYS A 48 2.14 10.60 5.52
C LYS A 48 1.42 10.85 6.84
N GLN A 49 0.96 9.78 7.47
CA GLN A 49 0.16 9.91 8.68
C GLN A 49 1.02 10.43 9.86
N LEU A 50 2.29 10.01 9.96
CA LEU A 50 3.22 10.54 10.96
C LEU A 50 3.53 12.04 10.77
N VAL A 51 3.56 12.51 9.52
CA VAL A 51 3.93 13.89 9.18
C VAL A 51 2.73 14.85 9.24
N THR A 52 1.54 14.39 8.89
CA THR A 52 0.37 15.29 8.72
C THR A 52 -0.52 15.37 9.97
N ASP A 53 -0.57 14.35 10.81
CA ASP A 53 -1.52 14.29 11.93
C ASP A 53 -0.78 14.08 13.26
N ARG A 54 -0.55 15.18 14.00
CA ARG A 54 0.13 15.14 15.30
C ARG A 54 -0.66 14.39 16.36
N THR A 55 -1.98 14.46 16.32
CA THR A 55 -2.88 13.87 17.32
C THR A 55 -2.92 12.34 17.18
N SER A 56 -2.99 11.83 15.95
CA SER A 56 -2.98 10.38 15.72
C SER A 56 -1.57 9.78 15.74
N ARG A 57 -0.51 10.60 15.60
CA ARG A 57 0.88 10.13 15.46
C ARG A 57 1.29 9.11 16.51
N ALA A 58 1.01 9.38 17.79
CA ALA A 58 1.34 8.46 18.88
C ALA A 58 0.59 7.12 18.76
N ARG A 59 -0.70 7.17 18.40
CA ARG A 59 -1.53 5.98 18.21
C ARG A 59 -1.01 5.12 17.07
N ILE A 60 -0.62 5.74 15.97
CA ILE A 60 -0.05 5.04 14.82
C ILE A 60 1.31 4.47 15.16
N LEU A 61 2.19 5.25 15.80
CA LEU A 61 3.51 4.77 16.19
C LEU A 61 3.42 3.54 17.10
N ARG A 62 2.53 3.59 18.10
CA ARG A 62 2.25 2.45 19.00
C ARG A 62 1.76 1.20 18.27
N ARG A 63 1.06 1.34 17.14
CA ARG A 63 0.59 0.19 16.33
C ARG A 63 1.61 -0.26 15.28
N THR A 64 2.38 0.68 14.75
CA THR A 64 3.41 0.43 13.72
C THR A 64 4.63 -0.27 14.30
N LEU A 65 5.09 0.08 15.50
CA LEU A 65 6.29 -0.55 16.09
C LEU A 65 6.15 -2.07 16.24
N PRO A 66 5.10 -2.60 16.90
CA PRO A 66 4.87 -4.05 16.97
C PRO A 66 4.69 -4.67 15.58
N GLY A 67 4.04 -3.95 14.66
CA GLY A 67 3.86 -4.40 13.27
C GLY A 67 5.18 -4.53 12.50
N LEU A 68 6.13 -3.62 12.72
CA LEU A 68 7.49 -3.71 12.14
C LEU A 68 8.25 -4.88 12.77
N GLN A 69 8.23 -5.00 14.10
CA GLN A 69 8.86 -6.15 14.78
C GLN A 69 8.29 -7.47 14.26
N HIS A 70 6.98 -7.55 14.03
CA HIS A 70 6.33 -8.71 13.43
C HIS A 70 6.76 -8.93 11.98
N LEU A 71 6.89 -7.86 11.18
CA LEU A 71 7.31 -7.93 9.79
C LEU A 71 8.76 -8.45 9.64
N PHE A 72 9.65 -8.05 10.54
CA PHE A 72 11.06 -8.45 10.57
C PHE A 72 11.32 -9.74 11.35
N SER A 73 10.39 -10.16 12.22
CA SER A 73 10.54 -11.40 12.98
C SER A 73 10.47 -12.61 12.04
N ALA A 74 11.54 -13.40 12.03
CA ALA A 74 11.58 -14.68 11.32
C ALA A 74 10.49 -15.67 11.78
N ARG A 75 9.94 -15.46 13.00
CA ARG A 75 8.90 -16.31 13.62
C ARG A 75 7.46 -15.78 13.42
N SER A 76 7.26 -14.66 12.73
CA SER A 76 5.89 -14.19 12.43
C SER A 76 5.16 -15.23 11.58
N PRO A 77 3.84 -15.47 11.75
CA PRO A 77 3.05 -16.32 10.86
C PRO A 77 3.21 -15.95 9.38
N LYS A 78 3.51 -14.68 9.06
CA LYS A 78 3.84 -14.22 7.69
C LYS A 78 5.16 -14.77 7.18
N ASN A 79 6.18 -14.87 8.04
CA ASN A 79 7.50 -15.39 7.70
C ASN A 79 7.64 -16.90 7.95
N ALA A 80 6.88 -17.48 8.87
CA ALA A 80 6.81 -18.91 9.14
C ALA A 80 6.11 -19.67 8.00
N ARG A 81 5.19 -19.01 7.29
CA ARG A 81 4.59 -19.53 6.04
C ARG A 81 5.49 -19.37 4.81
N LYS A 82 6.64 -18.70 4.92
CA LYS A 82 7.64 -18.71 3.85
C LYS A 82 8.32 -20.07 3.89
N ALA A 83 7.93 -20.97 3.00
CA ALA A 83 8.60 -22.25 2.80
C ALA A 83 10.11 -22.05 2.56
N ALA A 84 10.93 -23.07 2.82
CA ALA A 84 12.39 -23.02 2.67
C ALA A 84 12.87 -22.56 1.27
N GLY A 85 12.01 -22.65 0.25
CA GLY A 85 12.25 -22.18 -1.12
C GLY A 85 11.80 -20.74 -1.45
N PHE A 86 11.35 -19.94 -0.48
CA PHE A 86 10.88 -18.57 -0.77
C PHE A 86 12.02 -17.69 -1.35
N PRO A 87 11.86 -17.07 -2.53
CA PRO A 87 12.96 -16.35 -3.16
C PRO A 87 13.41 -15.15 -2.33
N ARG A 88 14.66 -15.16 -1.86
CA ARG A 88 15.26 -14.06 -1.08
C ARG A 88 15.15 -12.70 -1.77
N SER A 89 15.13 -12.71 -3.09
CA SER A 89 14.92 -11.52 -3.92
C SER A 89 13.57 -10.83 -3.70
N LEU A 90 12.51 -11.57 -3.38
CA LEU A 90 11.19 -10.97 -3.09
C LEU A 90 11.22 -10.29 -1.72
N THR A 91 11.85 -10.91 -0.72
CA THR A 91 12.09 -10.27 0.58
C THR A 91 12.91 -8.98 0.41
N ARG A 92 13.97 -9.01 -0.38
CA ARG A 92 14.77 -7.81 -0.68
C ARG A 92 13.94 -6.72 -1.37
N ALA A 93 13.11 -7.10 -2.36
CA ALA A 93 12.22 -6.17 -3.04
C ALA A 93 11.22 -5.50 -2.08
N GLU A 94 10.64 -6.27 -1.15
CA GLU A 94 9.74 -5.77 -0.10
C GLU A 94 10.46 -4.75 0.80
N LEU A 95 11.65 -5.08 1.29
CA LEU A 95 12.47 -4.22 2.13
C LEU A 95 12.89 -2.93 1.43
N LEU A 96 13.33 -3.02 0.16
CA LEU A 96 13.65 -1.86 -0.66
C LEU A 96 12.41 -0.98 -0.91
N GLY A 97 11.25 -1.60 -1.08
CA GLY A 97 9.97 -0.89 -1.13
C GLY A 97 9.72 -0.10 0.14
N LEU A 98 9.78 -0.77 1.30
CA LEU A 98 9.57 -0.16 2.61
C LEU A 98 10.53 1.01 2.86
N ALA A 99 11.82 0.83 2.58
CA ALA A 99 12.81 1.89 2.73
C ALA A 99 12.58 3.08 1.77
N GLY A 100 12.09 2.82 0.56
CA GLY A 100 11.85 3.85 -0.45
C GLY A 100 10.56 4.67 -0.26
N GLY A 101 9.54 4.12 0.41
CA GLY A 101 8.24 4.79 0.54
C GLY A 101 8.25 6.16 1.24
N PRO A 102 9.03 6.41 2.31
CA PRO A 102 9.15 7.76 2.89
C PRO A 102 9.63 8.80 1.87
N PHE A 103 10.66 8.46 1.07
CA PHE A 103 11.16 9.32 0.02
C PHE A 103 10.11 9.56 -1.07
N LEU A 104 9.41 8.50 -1.50
CA LEU A 104 8.32 8.60 -2.48
C LEU A 104 7.18 9.49 -2.01
N TYR A 105 6.81 9.43 -0.72
CA TYR A 105 5.83 10.34 -0.14
C TYR A 105 6.30 11.80 -0.20
N LEU A 106 7.55 12.07 0.21
CA LEU A 106 8.10 13.43 0.21
C LEU A 106 8.19 13.99 -1.22
N ARG A 107 8.64 13.17 -2.19
CA ARG A 107 8.66 13.53 -3.62
C ARG A 107 7.25 13.85 -4.12
N GLY A 108 6.28 12.96 -3.89
CA GLY A 108 4.90 13.16 -4.30
C GLY A 108 4.26 14.40 -3.67
N ARG A 109 4.57 14.68 -2.40
CA ARG A 109 4.10 15.90 -1.71
C ARG A 109 4.69 17.17 -2.30
N ARG A 110 5.97 17.15 -2.72
CA ARG A 110 6.59 18.30 -3.41
C ARG A 110 5.97 18.52 -4.78
N THR A 111 5.76 17.47 -5.56
CA THR A 111 5.12 17.57 -6.88
C THR A 111 3.66 18.04 -6.78
N ALA A 112 2.88 17.53 -5.82
CA ALA A 112 1.48 17.94 -5.62
C ALA A 112 1.32 19.38 -5.07
N ARG A 113 2.40 20.00 -4.57
CA ARG A 113 2.42 21.42 -4.20
C ARG A 113 2.58 22.34 -5.41
N HIS A 114 3.08 21.83 -6.53
CA HIS A 114 2.92 22.49 -7.81
C HIS A 114 1.52 22.17 -8.32
N PRO A 115 0.67 23.17 -8.63
CA PRO A 115 -0.66 22.93 -9.15
C PRO A 115 -0.53 22.29 -10.54
N ALA A 116 -0.51 20.97 -10.59
CA ALA A 116 -0.72 20.24 -11.82
C ALA A 116 -2.16 20.54 -12.26
N ARG A 117 -2.27 21.22 -13.41
CA ARG A 117 -3.51 21.42 -14.15
C ARG A 117 -4.31 20.11 -14.12
N ARG A 118 -5.52 20.12 -13.55
CA ARG A 118 -6.42 18.96 -13.58
C ARG A 118 -6.53 18.51 -15.05
N PRO A 119 -6.21 17.25 -15.39
CA PRO A 119 -6.59 16.71 -16.68
C PRO A 119 -8.11 16.87 -16.78
N ALA A 120 -8.57 17.48 -17.87
CA ALA A 120 -9.99 17.62 -18.15
C ALA A 120 -10.64 16.23 -17.99
N ALA A 121 -11.74 16.19 -17.25
CA ALA A 121 -12.51 14.96 -17.07
C ALA A 121 -12.82 14.37 -18.45
N ASP A 122 -12.21 13.22 -18.76
CA ASP A 122 -12.54 12.48 -19.96
C ASP A 122 -14.03 12.08 -19.89
N ARG A 123 -14.71 12.39 -20.98
CA ARG A 123 -16.16 12.25 -21.19
C ARG A 123 -16.66 10.85 -20.81
N PRO A 124 -17.91 10.72 -20.31
CA PRO A 124 -18.50 9.40 -20.08
C PRO A 124 -18.54 8.62 -21.40
N ALA A 125 -17.91 7.44 -21.40
CA ALA A 125 -17.99 6.48 -22.49
C ALA A 125 -19.46 6.16 -22.75
N ARG A 126 -19.95 6.51 -23.95
CA ARG A 126 -21.26 6.09 -24.44
C ARG A 126 -21.36 4.57 -24.34
N ALA A 127 -22.35 4.10 -23.59
CA ALA A 127 -22.73 2.70 -23.55
C ALA A 127 -23.19 2.28 -24.96
N LEU A 128 -22.38 1.44 -25.62
CA LEU A 128 -22.80 0.73 -26.83
C LEU A 128 -23.62 -0.48 -26.38
N VAL A 129 -24.91 -0.27 -26.14
CA VAL A 129 -25.88 -1.37 -26.06
C VAL A 129 -26.12 -1.84 -27.49
N ARG A 130 -25.43 -2.91 -27.89
CA ARG A 130 -25.83 -3.69 -29.06
C ARG A 130 -26.82 -4.75 -28.59
N ARG A 131 -28.06 -4.62 -29.08
CA ARG A 131 -29.07 -5.68 -29.07
C ARG A 131 -28.69 -6.77 -30.06
#